data_AF-A0A2H6MWV9-F1
#
_entry.id   AF-A0A2H6MWV9-F1
#
_cell.length_a   1.000
_cell.length_b   1.000
_cell.length_c   1.000
_cell.angle_alpha   90.00
_cell.angle_beta   90.00
_cell.angle_gamma   90.00
#
_symmetry.space_group_name_H-M   'P 1'
#
loop_
_entity.id
_entity.type
_entity.pdbx_description
1 polymer ?
#
loop_
_entity_poly.entity_id
_entity_poly.type
_entity_poly.pdbx_seq_one_letter_code
_entity_poly.pdbx_strand_id
1 'polypeptide(L)'
;MAPLGCKKGLTHLHRAHSALQKDRSPLHVFQPNTLGRKVSPSTIGRWLRATIAKSYDSHSIPVPQGITAHSTRSAATTVAWATQATIEEICRAATWASPSPFIRNYK
;
A
#
# COMPACT_ATOMS: atom_id res chain seq x y z
N MET A 1 -21.52 -48.46 3.19
CA MET A 1 -22.30 -47.26 2.85
C MET A 1 -21.60 -46.05 3.47
N ALA A 2 -20.83 -45.30 2.68
CA ALA A 2 -20.26 -44.00 3.07
C ALA A 2 -21.12 -42.89 2.38
N PRO A 3 -20.78 -41.59 2.48
CA PRO A 3 -20.96 -40.69 3.63
C PRO A 3 -21.52 -39.31 3.19
N LEU A 4 -22.06 -38.44 4.06
CA LEU A 4 -22.17 -37.00 3.73
C LEU A 4 -22.05 -36.10 4.98
N GLY A 5 -20.83 -35.78 5.37
CA GLY A 5 -20.51 -34.69 6.30
C GLY A 5 -19.63 -33.68 5.57
N CYS A 6 -20.20 -32.54 5.21
CA CYS A 6 -19.62 -31.47 4.41
C CYS A 6 -18.35 -30.87 5.06
N LYS A 7 -17.16 -31.33 4.64
CA LYS A 7 -15.86 -30.69 4.94
C LYS A 7 -15.34 -29.87 3.76
N LYS A 8 -16.15 -28.95 3.22
CA LYS A 8 -15.75 -28.04 2.13
C LYS A 8 -15.83 -26.59 2.58
N GLY A 9 -15.05 -26.22 3.59
CA GLY A 9 -15.03 -24.84 4.11
C GLY A 9 -13.64 -24.22 4.30
N LEU A 10 -12.56 -25.01 4.36
CA LEU A 10 -11.26 -24.53 4.84
C LEU A 10 -10.07 -24.76 3.91
N THR A 11 -10.26 -25.45 2.78
CA THR A 11 -9.16 -25.70 1.81
C THR A 11 -9.07 -24.67 0.69
N HIS A 12 -10.00 -23.71 0.59
CA HIS A 12 -10.01 -22.73 -0.49
C HIS A 12 -9.18 -21.47 -0.21
N LEU A 13 -8.82 -21.20 1.05
CA LEU A 13 -8.02 -20.02 1.41
C LEU A 13 -6.51 -20.27 1.30
N HIS A 14 -6.04 -21.51 1.50
CA HIS A 14 -4.60 -21.78 1.50
C HIS A 14 -4.01 -21.91 0.08
N ARG A 15 -4.80 -22.39 -0.91
CA ARG A 15 -4.35 -22.51 -2.31
C ARG A 15 -4.35 -21.16 -3.06
N ALA A 16 -5.10 -20.18 -2.60
CA ALA A 16 -5.09 -18.83 -3.18
C ALA A 16 -3.78 -18.08 -2.88
N HIS A 17 -3.12 -18.37 -1.76
CA HIS A 17 -1.94 -17.63 -1.31
C HIS A 17 -0.72 -17.79 -2.25
N SER A 18 -0.56 -18.97 -2.86
CA SER A 18 0.55 -19.26 -3.78
C SER A 18 0.31 -18.75 -5.20
N ALA A 19 -0.95 -18.63 -5.64
CA ALA A 19 -1.30 -18.13 -6.97
C ALA A 19 -1.32 -16.58 -7.05
N LEU A 20 -1.58 -15.91 -5.93
CA LEU A 20 -1.59 -14.45 -5.83
C LEU A 20 -0.19 -13.81 -5.88
N GLN A 21 0.89 -14.59 -5.85
CA GLN A 21 2.26 -14.06 -5.94
C GLN A 21 2.65 -13.58 -7.35
N LYS A 22 1.86 -13.91 -8.38
CA LYS A 22 2.18 -13.54 -9.77
C LYS A 22 1.68 -12.14 -10.17
N ASP A 23 0.74 -11.55 -9.42
CA ASP A 23 0.13 -10.27 -9.78
C ASP A 23 0.14 -9.27 -8.61
N ARG A 24 1.20 -8.45 -8.56
CA ARG A 24 1.43 -7.42 -7.53
C ARG A 24 0.50 -6.21 -7.67
N SER A 25 -0.80 -6.38 -7.47
CA SER A 25 -1.73 -5.25 -7.30
C SER A 25 -2.72 -5.53 -6.16
N PRO A 26 -2.50 -5.02 -4.93
CA PRO A 26 -3.33 -5.39 -3.78
C PRO A 26 -4.70 -4.69 -3.73
N LEU A 27 -4.96 -3.69 -4.61
CA LEU A 27 -6.18 -2.89 -4.54
C LEU A 27 -7.09 -3.16 -5.75
N HIS A 28 -8.32 -3.57 -5.46
CA HIS A 28 -9.39 -3.78 -6.43
C HIS A 28 -10.50 -2.75 -6.21
N VAL A 29 -11.10 -2.28 -7.29
CA VAL A 29 -12.22 -1.35 -7.24
C VAL A 29 -13.47 -2.10 -6.77
N PHE A 30 -14.23 -1.49 -5.85
CA PHE A 30 -15.49 -2.02 -5.28
C PHE A 30 -16.75 -1.32 -5.84
N GLN A 31 -16.62 -0.59 -6.94
CA GLN A 31 -17.77 0.05 -7.60
C GLN A 31 -18.48 -0.95 -8.53
N PRO A 32 -19.83 -0.94 -8.63
CA PRO A 32 -20.60 -1.97 -9.34
C PRO A 32 -20.14 -2.23 -10.79
N ASN A 33 -19.80 -1.17 -11.55
CA ASN A 33 -19.44 -1.30 -12.96
C ASN A 33 -17.95 -1.63 -13.20
N THR A 34 -17.13 -1.62 -12.15
CA THR A 34 -15.67 -1.85 -12.23
C THR A 34 -15.19 -2.82 -11.15
N LEU A 35 -16.11 -3.59 -10.56
CA LEU A 35 -15.84 -4.52 -9.48
C LEU A 35 -14.74 -5.51 -9.87
N GLY A 36 -13.74 -5.66 -9.01
CA GLY A 36 -12.63 -6.59 -9.23
C GLY A 36 -11.57 -6.10 -10.25
N ARG A 37 -11.70 -4.89 -10.80
CA ARG A 37 -10.62 -4.29 -11.60
C ARG A 37 -9.54 -3.73 -10.70
N LYS A 38 -8.28 -3.81 -11.14
CA LYS A 38 -7.14 -3.19 -10.47
C LYS A 38 -7.30 -1.68 -10.41
N VAL A 39 -6.96 -1.10 -9.26
CA VAL A 39 -6.91 0.35 -9.10
C VAL A 39 -5.67 0.88 -9.83
N SER A 40 -5.84 1.92 -10.66
CA SER A 40 -4.72 2.56 -11.35
C SER A 40 -3.83 3.34 -10.36
N PRO A 41 -2.51 3.49 -10.64
CA PRO A 41 -1.63 4.33 -9.82
C PRO A 41 -2.13 5.77 -9.68
N SER A 42 -2.76 6.32 -10.73
CA SER A 42 -3.37 7.66 -10.71
C SER A 42 -4.53 7.77 -9.74
N THR A 43 -5.34 6.71 -9.60
CA THR A 43 -6.46 6.65 -8.66
C THR A 43 -5.94 6.56 -7.22
N ILE A 44 -4.94 5.71 -6.97
CA ILE A 44 -4.27 5.63 -5.65
C ILE A 44 -3.69 6.99 -5.27
N GLY A 45 -2.98 7.66 -6.19
CA GLY A 45 -2.42 8.98 -5.95
C GLY A 45 -3.49 10.04 -5.64
N ARG A 46 -4.67 9.97 -6.29
CA ARG A 46 -5.80 10.86 -6.01
C ARG A 46 -6.38 10.61 -4.61
N TRP A 47 -6.61 9.35 -4.24
CA TRP A 47 -7.10 8.99 -2.92
C TRP A 47 -6.14 9.41 -1.82
N LEU A 48 -4.84 9.18 -2.01
CA LEU A 48 -3.81 9.58 -1.06
C LEU A 48 -3.83 11.09 -0.81
N ARG A 49 -3.87 11.92 -1.87
CA ARG A 49 -3.99 13.38 -1.73
C ARG A 49 -5.26 13.79 -0.99
N ALA A 50 -6.40 13.18 -1.36
CA ALA A 50 -7.67 13.49 -0.74
C ALA A 50 -7.69 13.12 0.75
N THR A 51 -7.10 11.98 1.13
CA THR A 51 -7.01 11.54 2.52
C THR A 51 -6.13 12.48 3.35
N ILE A 52 -4.98 12.90 2.82
CA ILE A 52 -4.11 13.86 3.51
C ILE A 52 -4.83 15.20 3.67
N ALA A 53 -5.42 15.74 2.60
CA ALA A 53 -6.17 17.00 2.67
C ALA A 53 -7.29 16.94 3.73
N LYS A 54 -8.10 15.87 3.71
CA LYS A 54 -9.17 15.67 4.71
C LYS A 54 -8.65 15.61 6.14
N SER A 55 -7.48 15.01 6.37
CA SER A 55 -6.88 14.97 7.69
C SER A 55 -6.50 16.38 8.17
N TYR A 56 -5.82 17.16 7.33
CA TYR A 56 -5.46 18.55 7.66
C TYR A 56 -6.69 19.42 7.90
N ASP A 57 -7.71 19.31 7.04
CA ASP A 57 -8.99 20.01 7.18
C ASP A 57 -9.67 19.65 8.51
N SER A 58 -9.67 18.37 8.90
CA SER A 58 -10.26 17.91 10.17
C SER A 58 -9.55 18.47 11.41
N HIS A 59 -8.29 18.87 11.27
CA HIS A 59 -7.51 19.53 12.33
C HIS A 59 -7.54 21.05 12.23
N SER A 60 -8.27 21.64 11.27
CA SER A 60 -8.29 23.08 10.99
C SER A 60 -6.91 23.68 10.70
N ILE A 61 -6.03 22.90 10.07
CA ILE A 61 -4.67 23.32 9.69
C ILE A 61 -4.60 23.45 8.16
N PRO A 62 -3.90 24.46 7.61
CA PRO A 62 -3.77 24.62 6.16
C PRO A 62 -3.17 23.38 5.47
N VAL A 63 -3.82 22.91 4.42
CA VAL A 63 -3.32 21.79 3.61
C VAL A 63 -2.06 22.21 2.85
N PRO A 64 -0.96 21.44 2.94
CA PRO A 64 0.24 21.70 2.17
C PRO A 64 -0.03 21.70 0.66
N GLN A 65 0.58 22.64 -0.06
CA GLN A 65 0.53 22.67 -1.52
C GLN A 65 1.44 21.59 -2.13
N GLY A 66 1.08 21.09 -3.32
CA GLY A 66 1.95 20.18 -4.08
C GLY A 66 2.07 18.76 -3.51
N ILE A 67 1.13 18.30 -2.68
CA ILE A 67 1.13 16.91 -2.20
C ILE A 67 1.04 15.94 -3.38
N THR A 68 1.98 15.01 -3.46
CA THR A 68 1.99 13.91 -4.41
C THR A 68 2.26 12.59 -3.69
N ALA A 69 1.97 11.47 -4.36
CA ALA A 69 2.34 10.16 -3.81
C ALA A 69 3.86 10.04 -3.61
N HIS A 70 4.65 10.66 -4.50
CA HIS A 70 6.10 10.68 -4.38
C HIS A 70 6.58 11.51 -3.20
N SER A 71 6.08 12.76 -3.04
CA SER A 71 6.46 13.60 -1.89
C SER A 71 6.05 13.00 -0.55
N THR A 72 4.91 12.30 -0.52
CA THR A 72 4.45 11.57 0.68
C THR A 72 5.41 10.43 1.04
N ARG A 73 5.87 9.66 0.03
CA ARG A 73 6.90 8.65 0.24
C ARG A 73 8.19 9.28 0.76
N SER A 74 8.61 10.40 0.17
CA SER A 74 9.82 11.10 0.60
C SER A 74 9.72 11.55 2.05
N ALA A 75 8.62 12.20 2.44
CA ALA A 75 8.39 12.63 3.81
C ALA A 75 8.37 11.43 4.79
N ALA A 76 7.69 10.34 4.44
CA ALA A 76 7.64 9.14 5.28
C ALA A 76 9.03 8.51 5.46
N THR A 77 9.84 8.44 4.40
CA THR A 77 11.22 7.94 4.47
C THR A 77 12.12 8.84 5.31
N THR A 78 12.03 10.16 5.14
CA THR A 78 12.78 11.13 5.95
C THR A 78 12.41 11.04 7.43
N VAL A 79 11.12 10.94 7.75
CA VAL A 79 10.65 10.77 9.13
C VAL A 79 11.17 9.46 9.72
N ALA A 80 11.06 8.34 9.01
CA ALA A 80 11.55 7.05 9.49
C ALA A 80 13.06 7.10 9.82
N TRP A 81 13.85 7.75 8.97
CA TRP A 81 15.27 7.96 9.22
C TRP A 81 15.52 8.86 10.45
N ALA A 82 14.80 9.98 10.55
CA ALA A 82 14.91 10.90 11.69
C ALA A 82 14.51 10.24 13.02
N THR A 83 13.58 9.28 12.98
CA THR A 83 13.17 8.46 14.14
C THR A 83 14.08 7.25 14.37
N GLN A 84 15.27 7.22 13.76
CA GLN A 84 16.29 6.18 13.94
C GLN A 84 15.86 4.77 13.52
N ALA A 85 14.94 4.63 12.56
CA ALA A 85 14.66 3.34 11.95
C ALA A 85 15.91 2.83 11.20
N THR A 86 16.14 1.52 11.26
CA THR A 86 17.26 0.89 10.55
C THR A 86 17.08 0.99 9.03
N ILE A 87 18.19 0.95 8.29
CA ILE A 87 18.16 0.99 6.82
C ILE A 87 17.38 -0.21 6.27
N GLU A 88 17.51 -1.36 6.91
CA GLU A 88 16.83 -2.61 6.57
C GLU A 88 15.31 -2.47 6.72
N GLU A 89 14.85 -1.85 7.81
CA GLU A 89 13.43 -1.56 8.04
C GLU A 89 12.86 -0.61 7.01
N ILE A 90 13.59 0.48 6.71
CA ILE A 90 13.20 1.47 5.71
C ILE A 90 13.11 0.82 4.34
N CYS A 91 14.12 0.05 3.92
CA CYS A 91 14.14 -0.63 2.62
C CYS A 91 13.02 -1.66 2.50
N ARG A 92 12.77 -2.43 3.56
CA ARG A 92 11.66 -3.41 3.61
C ARG A 92 10.31 -2.73 3.46
N ALA A 93 10.05 -1.66 4.21
CA ALA A 93 8.79 -0.91 4.13
C ALA A 93 8.62 -0.21 2.76
N ALA A 94 9.71 0.32 2.21
CA ALA A 94 9.73 0.97 0.91
C ALA A 94 9.73 -0.02 -0.28
N THR A 95 9.82 -1.33 -0.02
CA THR A 95 9.96 -2.41 -1.01
C THR A 95 11.18 -2.25 -1.93
N TRP A 96 12.25 -1.60 -1.44
CA TRP A 96 13.52 -1.49 -2.16
C TRP A 96 14.34 -2.77 -1.99
N ALA A 97 14.92 -3.24 -3.10
CA ALA A 97 15.76 -4.44 -3.11
C ALA A 97 17.16 -4.20 -2.54
N SER A 98 17.61 -2.95 -2.47
CA SER A 98 18.91 -2.57 -1.91
C SER A 98 18.83 -1.18 -1.24
N PRO A 99 19.82 -0.82 -0.42
CA PRO A 99 19.92 0.51 0.19
C PRO A 99 20.23 1.64 -0.78
N SER A 100 20.72 1.36 -1.99
CA SER A 100 21.23 2.39 -2.91
C SER A 100 20.22 3.50 -3.23
N PRO A 101 18.92 3.21 -3.49
CA PRO A 101 17.90 4.25 -3.70
C PRO A 101 17.62 5.08 -2.44
N PHE A 102 17.76 4.49 -1.25
CA PHE A 102 17.63 5.22 0.00
C PHE A 102 18.79 6.20 0.16
N ILE A 103 20.02 5.66 0.10
CA ILE A 103 21.26 6.42 0.32
C ILE A 103 21.37 7.58 -0.68
N ARG A 104 21.02 7.39 -1.96
CA ARG A 104 21.20 8.44 -2.98
C ARG A 104 20.24 9.63 -2.81
N ASN A 105 19.03 9.38 -2.29
CA ASN A 105 17.94 10.37 -2.37
C ASN A 105 17.49 10.91 -1.01
N TYR A 106 17.91 10.31 0.11
CA TYR A 106 17.37 10.61 1.44
C TYR A 106 18.41 10.73 2.56
N LYS A 107 19.66 10.34 2.32
CA LYS A 107 20.80 10.45 3.25
C LYS A 107 21.88 11.30 2.60
#